data_AF-A0A699RYL3-F1
#
_entry.id   AF-A0A699RYL3-F1
#
_cell.length_a   1.000
_cell.length_b   1.000
_cell.length_c   1.000
_cell.angle_alpha   90.00
_cell.angle_beta   90.00
_cell.angle_gamma   90.00
#
_symmetry.space_group_name_H-M   'P 1'
#
loop_
_entity.id
_entity.type
_entity.pdbx_description
1 polymer ?
#
loop_
_entity_poly.entity_id
_entity_poly.type
_entity_poly.pdbx_seq_one_letter_code
_entity_poly.pdbx_strand_id
1 'polypeptide(L)'
;MTIKTHNWASSAHQEFHKIVREDIFPIVNQVDARMQNFKIQFLKKAAKFVGDFKSLAKEADASLAKHKILELEIERLLKAVVSQDIISVVQNASVVDTSDLQTELERTKECFENCIIKRKLNMLNFGMIGFELCLRKCAS
;
A
#
# COMPACT_ATOMS: atom_id res chain seq x y z
N MET A 1 4.29 -66.21 -69.83
CA MET A 1 4.33 -66.36 -68.35
C MET A 1 2.91 -66.22 -67.85
N THR A 2 2.23 -67.35 -67.63
CA THR A 2 0.80 -67.40 -67.28
C THR A 2 0.67 -67.22 -65.77
N ILE A 3 0.16 -66.07 -65.32
CA ILE A 3 -0.01 -65.81 -63.89
C ILE A 3 -1.16 -66.70 -63.40
N LYS A 4 -0.83 -67.75 -62.64
CA LYS A 4 -1.82 -68.63 -61.98
C LYS A 4 -2.74 -67.77 -61.11
N THR A 5 -4.03 -67.74 -61.44
CA THR A 5 -5.06 -67.20 -60.57
C THR A 5 -5.05 -67.99 -59.27
N HIS A 6 -4.80 -67.27 -58.18
CA HIS A 6 -4.59 -67.81 -56.85
C HIS A 6 -5.97 -68.25 -56.37
N ASN A 7 -6.11 -69.51 -55.99
CA ASN A 7 -7.40 -70.07 -55.63
C ASN A 7 -7.84 -69.48 -54.28
N TRP A 8 -8.74 -68.49 -54.32
CA TRP A 8 -9.28 -67.81 -53.12
C TRP A 8 -10.00 -68.77 -52.16
N ALA A 9 -10.34 -69.98 -52.62
CA ALA A 9 -10.86 -71.07 -51.80
C ALA A 9 -9.76 -71.96 -51.15
N SER A 10 -8.48 -71.59 -51.26
CA SER A 10 -7.41 -72.35 -50.61
C SER A 10 -7.54 -72.34 -49.09
N SER A 11 -7.17 -73.44 -48.45
CA SER A 11 -7.20 -73.59 -46.99
C SER A 11 -6.40 -72.50 -46.28
N ALA A 12 -5.23 -72.11 -46.81
CA ALA A 12 -4.42 -71.03 -46.25
C ALA A 12 -5.15 -69.67 -46.23
N HIS A 13 -5.97 -69.37 -47.26
CA HIS A 13 -6.75 -68.13 -47.28
C HIS A 13 -7.87 -68.15 -46.23
N GLN A 14 -8.53 -69.31 -46.06
CA GLN A 14 -9.58 -69.48 -45.06
C GLN A 14 -9.03 -69.37 -43.62
N GLU A 15 -7.87 -69.95 -43.34
CA GLU A 15 -7.19 -69.83 -42.04
C GLU A 15 -6.80 -68.38 -41.74
N PHE A 16 -6.22 -67.67 -42.72
CA PHE A 16 -5.89 -66.26 -42.54
C PHE A 16 -7.14 -65.42 -42.25
N HIS A 17 -8.22 -65.61 -43.01
CA HIS A 17 -9.48 -64.88 -42.76
C HIS A 17 -10.06 -65.21 -41.38
N LYS A 18 -9.91 -66.45 -40.90
CA LYS A 18 -10.30 -66.85 -39.54
C LYS A 18 -9.48 -66.09 -38.48
N ILE A 19 -8.16 -66.05 -38.60
CA ILE A 19 -7.26 -65.31 -37.69
C ILE A 19 -7.62 -63.82 -37.67
N VAL A 20 -7.83 -63.21 -38.85
CA VAL A 20 -8.20 -61.79 -38.93
C VAL A 20 -9.53 -61.53 -38.21
N ARG A 21 -10.52 -62.40 -38.42
CA ARG A 21 -11.87 -62.23 -37.86
C ARG A 21 -11.94 -62.52 -36.37
N GLU A 22 -11.30 -63.61 -35.92
CA GLU A 22 -11.44 -64.13 -34.56
C GLU A 22 -10.42 -63.53 -33.60
N ASP A 23 -9.21 -63.19 -34.07
CA ASP A 23 -8.14 -62.69 -33.21
C ASP A 23 -7.89 -61.18 -33.40
N ILE A 24 -7.63 -60.76 -34.64
CA ILE A 24 -7.18 -59.38 -34.90
C ILE A 24 -8.32 -58.38 -34.68
N PHE A 25 -9.52 -58.67 -35.21
CA PHE A 25 -10.65 -57.74 -35.14
C PHE A 25 -11.08 -57.44 -33.68
N PRO A 26 -11.23 -58.44 -32.79
CA PRO A 26 -11.50 -58.16 -31.37
C PRO A 26 -10.41 -57.36 -30.67
N ILE A 27 -9.13 -57.58 -30.99
CA ILE A 27 -8.02 -56.80 -30.43
C ILE A 27 -8.13 -55.33 -30.83
N VAL A 28 -8.38 -55.06 -32.12
CA VAL A 28 -8.56 -53.69 -32.63
C VAL A 28 -9.72 -53.00 -31.92
N ASN A 29 -10.85 -53.68 -31.75
CA ASN A 29 -12.01 -53.12 -31.04
C ASN A 29 -11.71 -52.86 -29.56
N GLN A 30 -10.97 -53.74 -28.89
CA GLN A 30 -10.56 -53.53 -27.51
C GLN A 30 -9.61 -52.33 -27.37
N VAL A 31 -8.65 -52.19 -28.29
CA VAL A 31 -7.71 -51.06 -28.32
C VAL A 31 -8.47 -49.76 -28.59
N ASP A 32 -9.42 -49.75 -29.53
CA ASP A 32 -10.26 -48.59 -29.79
C ASP A 32 -11.09 -48.20 -28.55
N ALA A 33 -11.75 -49.16 -27.90
CA ALA A 33 -12.50 -48.89 -26.67
C ALA A 33 -11.60 -48.30 -25.56
N ARG A 34 -10.38 -48.82 -25.40
CA ARG A 34 -9.40 -48.25 -24.45
C ARG A 34 -9.02 -46.82 -24.84
N MET A 35 -8.75 -46.58 -26.12
CA MET A 35 -8.42 -45.25 -26.65
C MET A 35 -9.56 -44.25 -26.41
N GLN A 36 -10.81 -44.64 -26.67
CA GLN A 36 -11.97 -43.79 -26.41
C GLN A 36 -12.11 -43.45 -24.92
N ASN A 37 -11.90 -44.43 -24.03
CA ASN A 37 -11.93 -44.17 -22.59
C ASN A 37 -10.83 -43.19 -22.15
N PHE A 38 -9.60 -43.32 -22.68
CA PHE A 38 -8.53 -42.34 -22.43
C PHE A 38 -8.91 -40.94 -22.90
N LYS A 39 -9.46 -40.83 -24.11
CA LYS A 39 -9.92 -39.54 -24.67
C LYS A 39 -10.97 -38.89 -23.78
N ILE A 40 -11.97 -39.65 -23.32
CA ILE A 40 -13.02 -39.14 -22.42
C ILE A 40 -12.43 -38.65 -21.11
N GLN A 41 -11.55 -39.44 -20.47
CA GLN A 41 -10.91 -39.05 -19.21
C GLN A 41 -10.02 -37.82 -19.36
N PHE A 42 -9.27 -37.74 -20.46
CA PHE A 42 -8.45 -36.58 -20.77
C PHE A 42 -9.30 -35.32 -20.94
N LEU A 43 -10.35 -35.39 -21.75
CA LEU A 43 -11.26 -34.26 -21.98
C LEU A 43 -11.96 -33.83 -20.69
N LYS A 44 -12.37 -34.77 -19.84
CA LYS A 44 -12.96 -34.47 -18.53
C LYS A 44 -11.97 -33.69 -17.63
N LYS A 45 -10.71 -34.14 -17.56
CA LYS A 45 -9.67 -33.45 -16.79
C LYS A 45 -9.35 -32.07 -17.38
N ALA A 46 -9.24 -31.96 -18.69
CA ALA A 46 -8.99 -30.68 -19.38
C ALA A 46 -10.13 -29.68 -19.14
N ALA A 47 -11.39 -30.12 -19.23
CA ALA A 47 -12.54 -29.27 -18.96
C ALA A 47 -12.56 -28.76 -17.52
N LYS A 48 -12.26 -29.64 -16.54
CA LYS A 48 -12.10 -29.23 -15.13
C LYS A 48 -10.98 -28.21 -14.97
N PHE A 49 -9.81 -28.48 -15.54
CA PHE A 49 -8.65 -27.59 -15.47
C PHE A 49 -8.95 -26.19 -16.03
N VAL A 50 -9.60 -26.10 -17.20
CA VAL A 50 -10.02 -24.83 -17.80
C VAL A 50 -11.02 -24.09 -16.90
N GLY A 51 -11.96 -24.82 -16.27
CA GLY A 51 -12.91 -24.25 -15.33
C GLY A 51 -12.26 -23.68 -14.06
N ASP A 52 -11.34 -24.45 -13.47
CA ASP A 52 -10.60 -24.04 -12.28
C ASP A 52 -9.72 -22.81 -12.59
N PHE A 53 -8.99 -22.83 -13.71
CA PHE A 53 -8.14 -21.70 -14.13
C PHE A 53 -8.95 -20.43 -14.41
N LYS A 54 -10.13 -20.55 -15.04
CA LYS A 54 -11.03 -19.41 -15.25
C LYS A 54 -11.52 -18.81 -13.93
N SER A 55 -11.75 -19.65 -12.92
CA SER A 55 -12.15 -19.19 -11.59
C SER A 55 -10.99 -18.48 -10.88
N LEU A 56 -9.78 -19.03 -10.96
CA LEU A 56 -8.56 -18.43 -10.42
C LEU A 56 -8.26 -17.07 -11.06
N ALA A 57 -8.43 -16.95 -12.39
CA ALA A 57 -8.24 -15.67 -13.08
C ALA A 57 -9.19 -14.59 -12.55
N LYS A 58 -10.46 -14.92 -12.33
CA LYS A 58 -11.44 -13.98 -11.74
C LYS A 58 -11.08 -13.58 -10.32
N GLU A 59 -10.58 -14.51 -9.52
CA GLU A 59 -10.12 -14.23 -8.16
C GLU A 59 -8.90 -13.31 -8.16
N ALA A 60 -7.93 -13.56 -9.06
CA ALA A 60 -6.76 -12.71 -9.24
C ALA A 60 -7.16 -11.28 -9.66
N ASP A 61 -8.10 -11.14 -10.60
CA ASP A 61 -8.61 -9.83 -11.03
C ASP A 61 -9.28 -9.07 -9.87
N ALA A 62 -10.11 -9.76 -9.08
CA ALA A 62 -10.75 -9.17 -7.91
C ALA A 62 -9.74 -8.77 -6.82
N SER A 63 -8.70 -9.59 -6.62
CA SER A 63 -7.60 -9.29 -5.70
C SER A 63 -6.78 -8.09 -6.17
N LEU A 64 -6.50 -7.99 -7.46
CA LEU A 64 -5.81 -6.84 -8.05
C LEU A 64 -6.60 -5.54 -7.86
N ALA A 65 -7.93 -5.58 -8.05
CA ALA A 65 -8.78 -4.41 -7.79
C ALA A 65 -8.72 -3.97 -6.32
N LYS A 66 -8.75 -4.92 -5.38
CA LYS A 66 -8.62 -4.63 -3.93
C LYS A 66 -7.26 -4.01 -3.61
N HIS A 67 -6.17 -4.54 -4.16
CA HIS A 67 -4.83 -3.99 -3.96
C HIS A 67 -4.72 -2.54 -4.45
N LYS A 68 -5.27 -2.22 -5.63
CA LYS A 68 -5.27 -0.84 -6.15
C LYS A 68 -6.04 0.13 -5.24
N ILE A 69 -7.16 -0.30 -4.67
CA ILE A 69 -7.92 0.52 -3.72
C ILE A 69 -7.11 0.77 -2.44
N LEU A 70 -6.46 -0.27 -1.91
CA LEU A 70 -5.61 -0.16 -0.72
C LEU A 70 -4.40 0.75 -0.96
N GLU A 71 -3.79 0.68 -2.14
CA GLU A 71 -2.67 1.55 -2.52
C GLU A 71 -3.08 3.03 -2.51
N LEU A 72 -4.24 3.37 -3.09
CA LEU A 72 -4.78 4.73 -3.08
C LEU A 72 -5.13 5.22 -1.66
N GLU A 73 -5.67 4.33 -0.81
CA GLU A 73 -5.98 4.69 0.58
C GLU A 73 -4.70 4.92 1.39
N ILE A 74 -3.66 4.10 1.20
CA ILE A 74 -2.36 4.31 1.82
C ILE A 74 -1.74 5.64 1.38
N GLU A 75 -1.79 5.96 0.08
CA GLU A 75 -1.29 7.24 -0.43
C GLU A 75 -2.04 8.43 0.19
N ARG A 76 -3.37 8.33 0.32
CA ARG A 76 -4.20 9.34 0.97
C ARG A 76 -3.84 9.51 2.45
N LEU A 77 -3.68 8.41 3.17
CA LEU A 77 -3.29 8.42 4.58
C LEU A 77 -1.90 9.01 4.79
N LEU A 78 -0.93 8.67 3.93
CA LEU A 78 0.41 9.25 3.98
C LEU A 78 0.37 10.76 3.78
N LYS A 79 -0.39 11.26 2.80
CA LYS A 79 -0.57 12.71 2.59
C LYS A 79 -1.20 13.40 3.82
N ALA A 80 -2.18 12.76 4.45
CA ALA A 80 -2.83 13.29 5.64
C ALA A 80 -1.88 13.35 6.84
N VAL A 81 -1.12 12.27 7.10
CA VAL A 81 -0.14 12.20 8.18
C VAL A 81 0.95 13.26 7.99
N VAL A 82 1.54 13.36 6.80
CA VAL A 82 2.55 14.39 6.50
C VAL A 82 1.99 15.80 6.73
N SER A 83 0.75 16.05 6.32
CA SER A 83 0.12 17.36 6.54
C SER A 83 -0.10 17.65 8.03
N GLN A 84 -0.50 16.64 8.80
CA GLN A 84 -0.71 16.76 10.24
C GLN A 84 0.59 17.00 11.00
N ASP A 85 1.68 16.32 10.62
CA ASP A 85 3.01 16.54 11.18
C ASP A 85 3.52 17.97 10.91
N ILE A 86 3.33 18.47 9.68
CA ILE A 86 3.68 19.85 9.33
C ILE A 86 2.91 20.85 10.21
N ILE A 87 1.60 20.66 10.37
CA ILE A 87 0.77 21.52 11.23
C ILE A 87 1.27 21.50 12.67
N SER A 88 1.59 20.32 13.21
CA SER A 88 2.08 20.17 14.58
C SER A 88 3.42 20.90 14.79
N VAL A 89 4.37 20.76 13.85
CA VAL A 89 5.67 21.44 13.92
C VAL A 89 5.51 22.97 13.88
N VAL A 90 4.69 23.48 12.96
CA VAL A 90 4.43 24.93 12.85
C VAL A 90 3.78 25.49 14.11
N GLN A 91 2.79 24.80 14.66
CA GLN A 91 2.13 25.20 15.90
C GLN A 91 3.13 25.24 17.06
N ASN A 92 3.91 24.18 17.24
CA ASN A 92 4.91 24.10 18.31
C ASN A 92 5.95 25.23 18.20
N ALA A 93 6.46 25.51 17.00
CA ALA A 93 7.40 26.61 16.77
C ALA A 93 6.77 27.98 17.12
N SER A 94 5.53 28.23 16.66
CA SER A 94 4.85 29.50 16.98
C SER A 94 4.61 29.68 18.47
N VAL A 95 4.29 28.59 19.20
CA VAL A 95 4.04 28.65 20.65
C VAL A 95 5.33 29.04 21.38
N VAL A 96 6.47 28.45 20.99
CA VAL A 96 7.79 28.83 21.53
C VAL A 96 8.08 30.30 21.26
N ASP A 97 7.98 30.75 20.00
CA ASP A 97 8.25 32.14 19.62
C ASP A 97 7.36 33.14 20.37
N THR A 98 6.07 32.83 20.56
CA THR A 98 5.16 33.70 21.33
C THR A 98 5.54 33.79 22.81
N SER A 99 6.00 32.69 23.41
CA SER A 99 6.42 32.68 24.81
C SER A 99 7.71 33.48 25.05
N ASP A 100 8.65 33.42 24.11
CA ASP A 100 9.88 34.21 24.14
C ASP A 100 9.57 35.70 24.00
N LEU A 101 8.71 36.07 23.03
CA LEU A 101 8.26 37.46 22.87
C LEU A 101 7.53 37.99 24.10
N GLN A 102 6.70 37.17 24.75
CA GLN A 102 5.99 37.55 25.96
C GLN A 102 6.96 37.80 27.13
N THR A 103 8.01 36.99 27.23
CA THR A 103 9.07 37.15 28.24
C THR A 103 9.87 38.43 28.02
N GLU A 104 10.29 38.71 26.77
CA GLU A 104 10.99 39.95 26.40
C GLU A 104 10.12 41.19 26.65
N LEU A 105 8.81 41.09 26.41
CA LEU A 105 7.87 42.17 26.69
C LEU A 105 7.78 42.49 28.19
N GLU A 106 7.66 41.48 29.06
CA GLU A 106 7.63 41.69 30.51
C GLU A 106 8.98 42.24 31.03
N ARG A 107 10.12 41.74 30.52
CA ARG A 107 11.45 42.31 30.84
C ARG A 107 11.53 43.80 30.49
N THR A 108 11.00 44.18 29.32
CA THR A 108 11.00 45.58 28.87
C THR A 108 10.11 46.44 29.75
N LYS A 109 8.91 45.93 30.11
CA LYS A 109 7.98 46.62 31.01
C LYS A 109 8.59 46.84 32.39
N GLU A 110 9.22 45.82 32.97
CA GLU A 110 9.94 45.93 34.24
C GLU A 110 11.07 46.98 34.16
N CYS A 111 11.85 46.98 33.07
CA CYS A 111 12.89 47.99 32.85
C CYS A 111 12.30 49.41 32.80
N PHE A 112 11.15 49.60 32.16
CA PHE A 112 10.45 50.89 32.11
C PHE A 112 9.95 51.33 33.49
N GLU A 113 9.32 50.44 34.25
CA GLU A 113 8.85 50.71 35.61
C GLU A 113 10.01 51.12 36.52
N ASN A 114 11.13 50.38 36.47
CA ASN A 114 12.35 50.71 37.20
C ASN A 114 12.92 52.09 36.81
N CYS A 115 12.91 52.43 35.52
CA CYS A 115 13.33 53.76 35.05
C CYS A 115 12.42 54.89 35.57
N ILE A 116 11.10 54.67 35.60
CA ILE A 116 10.14 55.63 36.15
C ILE A 116 10.38 55.84 37.64
N ILE A 117 10.56 54.75 38.41
CA ILE A 117 10.85 54.81 39.85
C ILE A 117 12.15 55.57 40.11
N LYS A 118 13.23 55.24 39.39
CA LYS A 118 14.54 55.92 39.50
C LYS A 118 14.42 57.41 39.21
N ARG A 119 13.68 57.78 38.16
CA ARG A 119 13.45 59.20 37.81
C ARG A 119 12.67 59.93 38.90
N LYS A 120 11.64 59.30 39.47
CA LYS A 120 10.83 59.87 40.56
C LYS A 120 11.67 60.08 41.83
N LEU A 121 12.50 59.11 42.19
CA LEU A 121 13.45 59.21 43.30
C LEU A 121 14.47 60.34 43.08
N ASN A 122 15.02 60.45 41.86
CA ASN A 122 15.91 61.56 41.51
C ASN A 122 15.22 62.92 41.69
N MET A 123 13.98 63.08 41.20
CA MET A 123 13.23 64.33 41.37
C MET A 123 12.96 64.67 42.85
N LEU A 124 12.63 63.68 43.68
CA LEU A 124 12.47 63.87 45.13
C LEU A 124 13.78 64.29 45.79
N ASN A 125 14.90 63.64 45.44
CA ASN A 125 16.23 63.98 45.97
C ASN A 125 16.64 65.42 45.60
N PHE A 126 16.44 65.84 44.35
CA PHE A 126 16.70 67.22 43.94
C PHE A 126 15.82 68.23 44.69
N GLY A 127 14.55 67.89 44.93
CA GLY A 127 13.63 68.71 45.74
C GLY A 127 14.11 68.87 47.18
N MET A 128 14.55 67.78 47.82
CA MET A 128 15.10 67.81 49.18
C MET A 128 16.37 68.67 49.28
N ILE A 129 17.31 68.54 48.35
CA ILE A 129 18.53 69.37 48.31
C ILE A 129 18.18 70.85 48.19
N GLY A 130 17.20 71.19 47.35
CA GLY A 130 16.71 72.56 47.21
C GLY A 130 16.10 73.11 48.51
N PHE A 131 15.35 72.29 49.23
CA PHE A 131 14.75 72.67 50.52
C PHE A 131 15.82 72.87 51.61
N GLU A 132 16.83 72.00 51.67
CA GLU A 132 17.93 72.08 52.64
C GLU A 132 18.81 73.32 52.41
N LEU A 133 19.10 73.64 51.14
CA LEU A 133 19.78 74.89 50.76
C LEU A 133 18.97 76.13 51.17
N CYS A 134 17.64 76.08 51.02
CA CYS A 134 16.74 77.15 51.43
C CYS A 134 16.79 77.37 52.96
N LEU A 135 16.69 76.28 53.74
CA LEU A 135 16.78 76.35 55.21
C LEU A 135 18.13 76.88 55.69
N ARG A 136 19.26 76.48 55.08
CA ARG A 136 20.59 77.03 55.42
C ARG A 136 20.69 78.53 55.16
N LYS A 137 20.07 79.03 54.08
CA LYS A 137 20.00 80.48 53.78
C LYS A 137 19.15 81.25 54.79
N CYS A 138 18.11 80.64 55.35
CA CYS A 138 17.27 81.30 56.36
C CYS A 138 17.90 81.32 57.76
N ALA A 139 18.89 80.46 58.02
CA ALA A 139 19.57 80.35 59.32
C ALA A 139 20.89 81.16 59.41
N SER A 140 21.34 81.77 58.32
CA SER A 140 22.50 82.69 58.25
C SER A 140 22.04 84.14 58.22
#